data_AF-A0A432U7N1-F1
#
_entry.id   AF-A0A432U7N1-F1
#
_cell.length_a   1.000
_cell.length_b   1.000
_cell.length_c   1.000
_cell.angle_alpha   90.00
_cell.angle_beta   90.00
_cell.angle_gamma   90.00
#
_symmetry.space_group_name_H-M   'P 1'
#
loop_
_entity.id
_entity.type
_entity.pdbx_description
1 polymer ?
#
loop_
_entity_poly.entity_id
_entity_poly.type
_entity_poly.pdbx_seq_one_letter_code
_entity_poly.pdbx_strand_id
1 'polypeptide(L)' 'FKPMVGLLDIIFNDEIGHVKIGNTWYHTLCQQRGLDPIQTFDQLIQKHIGESLRGPFNIEARKLADFSENELNYLQAL' A
#
# COMPACT_ATOMS: atom_id res chain seq x y z
N PHE A 1 17.92 24.06 1.37
CA PHE A 1 16.70 23.36 0.91
C PHE A 1 16.98 22.22 -0.08
N LYS A 2 17.77 22.41 -1.16
CA LYS A 2 18.20 21.30 -2.05
C LYS A 2 18.65 20.00 -1.38
N PRO A 3 19.49 20.01 -0.31
CA PRO A 3 19.91 18.76 0.33
C PRO A 3 18.76 18.01 1.03
N MET A 4 17.76 18.72 1.54
CA MET A 4 16.60 18.09 2.19
C MET A 4 15.70 17.37 1.17
N VAL A 5 15.48 17.98 0.01
CA VAL A 5 14.70 17.36 -1.08
C VAL A 5 15.35 16.05 -1.53
N GLY A 6 16.68 16.05 -1.73
CA GLY A 6 17.39 14.83 -2.12
C GLY A 6 17.34 13.70 -1.08
N LEU A 7 17.28 14.01 0.22
CA LEU A 7 17.09 13.01 1.26
C LEU A 7 15.68 12.41 1.25
N LEU A 8 14.66 13.23 1.01
CA LEU A 8 13.28 12.76 0.88
C LEU A 8 13.10 11.86 -0.35
N ASP A 9 13.82 12.11 -1.44
CA ASP A 9 13.80 11.24 -2.62
C ASP A 9 14.37 9.85 -2.32
N ILE A 10 15.45 9.77 -1.53
CA ILE A 10 16.02 8.48 -1.09
C ILE A 10 14.99 7.72 -0.25
N ILE A 11 14.43 8.37 0.77
CA ILE A 11 13.41 7.77 1.65
C ILE A 11 12.20 7.30 0.82
N PHE A 12 11.73 8.13 -0.11
CA PHE A 12 10.59 7.78 -0.97
C PHE A 12 10.85 6.52 -1.80
N ASN A 13 12.04 6.39 -2.39
CA ASN A 13 12.39 5.20 -3.17
C ASN A 13 12.48 3.94 -2.29
N ASP A 14 13.03 4.06 -1.09
CA ASP A 14 13.09 2.94 -0.13
C ASP A 14 11.67 2.49 0.27
N GLU A 15 10.76 3.45 0.51
CA GLU A 15 9.38 3.16 0.88
C GLU A 15 8.59 2.42 -0.22
N ILE A 16 8.89 2.64 -1.51
CA ILE A 16 8.29 1.82 -2.58
C ILE A 16 8.69 0.35 -2.41
N GLY A 17 9.96 0.08 -2.13
CA GLY A 17 10.47 -1.27 -1.88
C GLY A 17 9.86 -1.91 -0.64
N HIS A 18 9.76 -1.17 0.46
CA HIS A 18 9.13 -1.63 1.70
C HIS A 18 7.66 -2.01 1.47
N VAL A 19 6.89 -1.15 0.80
CA VAL A 19 5.49 -1.40 0.47
C VAL A 19 5.35 -2.62 -0.44
N LYS A 20 6.22 -2.80 -1.44
CA LYS A 20 6.21 -3.96 -2.35
C LYS A 20 6.38 -5.28 -1.60
N ILE A 21 7.37 -5.33 -0.71
CA ILE A 21 7.65 -6.53 0.11
C ILE A 21 6.45 -6.82 1.02
N GLY A 22 5.90 -5.78 1.65
CA GLY A 22 4.70 -5.90 2.47
C GLY A 22 3.51 -6.46 1.68
N ASN A 23 3.26 -5.92 0.48
CA ASN A 23 2.17 -6.35 -0.39
C ASN A 23 2.32 -7.82 -0.79
N THR A 24 3.53 -8.23 -1.17
CA THR A 24 3.84 -9.61 -1.56
C THR A 24 3.53 -10.60 -0.44
N TRP A 25 4.01 -10.33 0.78
CA TRP A 25 3.75 -11.20 1.93
C TRP A 25 2.28 -11.18 2.36
N TYR A 26 1.63 -10.03 2.28
CA TYR A 26 0.21 -9.89 2.57
C TYR A 26 -0.64 -10.79 1.67
N HIS A 27 -0.45 -10.71 0.34
CA HIS A 27 -1.14 -11.56 -0.62
C HIS A 27 -0.81 -13.04 -0.43
N THR A 28 0.46 -13.37 -0.21
CA THR A 28 0.91 -14.74 0.05
C THR A 28 0.16 -15.35 1.25
N LEU A 29 0.03 -14.58 2.35
CA LEU A 29 -0.67 -15.03 3.54
C LEU A 29 -2.19 -15.09 3.36
N CYS A 30 -2.78 -14.16 2.61
CA CYS A 30 -4.20 -14.23 2.25
C CYS A 30 -4.50 -15.49 1.44
N GLN A 31 -3.68 -15.78 0.43
CA GLN A 31 -3.80 -16.98 -0.39
C GLN A 31 -3.67 -18.26 0.44
N GLN A 32 -2.65 -18.35 1.31
CA GLN A 32 -2.44 -19.51 2.18
C GLN A 32 -3.60 -19.75 3.15
N ARG A 33 -4.32 -18.69 3.54
CA ARG A 33 -5.45 -18.75 4.48
C ARG A 33 -6.82 -18.77 3.82
N GLY A 34 -6.88 -18.69 2.48
CA GLY A 34 -8.14 -18.60 1.73
C GLY A 34 -8.94 -17.32 2.00
N LEU A 35 -8.24 -16.20 2.23
CA LEU A 35 -8.84 -14.90 2.51
C LEU A 35 -8.87 -14.02 1.26
N ASP A 36 -9.93 -13.22 1.10
CA ASP A 36 -9.98 -12.16 0.10
C ASP A 36 -9.07 -10.99 0.55
N PRO A 37 -8.06 -10.59 -0.24
CA PRO A 37 -7.10 -9.57 0.17
C PRO A 37 -7.73 -8.19 0.40
N ILE A 38 -8.70 -7.78 -0.40
CA ILE A 38 -9.30 -6.43 -0.30
C ILE A 38 -10.20 -6.34 0.92
N GLN A 39 -11.11 -7.31 1.07
CA GLN A 39 -12.01 -7.39 2.23
C GLN A 39 -11.22 -7.52 3.54
N THR A 40 -10.18 -8.36 3.55
CA THR A 40 -9.32 -8.52 4.72
C THR A 40 -8.58 -7.23 5.05
N PHE A 41 -8.14 -6.48 4.02
CA PHE A 41 -7.42 -5.23 4.22
C PHE A 41 -8.34 -4.20 4.85
N ASP A 42 -9.55 -4.01 4.32
CA ASP A 42 -10.55 -3.10 4.88
C ASP A 42 -10.86 -3.44 6.36
N GLN A 43 -11.06 -4.71 6.68
CA GLN A 43 -11.27 -5.16 8.07
C GLN A 43 -10.08 -4.84 8.98
N LEU A 44 -8.85 -5.01 8.48
CA LEU A 44 -7.64 -4.70 9.24
C LEU A 44 -7.48 -3.18 9.44
N ILE A 45 -7.81 -2.37 8.45
CA ILE A 45 -7.84 -0.91 8.56
C ILE A 45 -8.83 -0.48 9.64
N GLN A 46 -10.07 -0.98 9.59
CA GLN A 46 -11.08 -0.67 10.61
C GLN A 46 -10.64 -1.10 12.01
N LYS A 47 -10.04 -2.30 12.13
CA LYS A 47 -9.61 -2.85 13.42
C LYS A 47 -8.43 -2.10 14.05
N HIS A 48 -7.44 -1.70 13.24
CA HIS A 48 -6.16 -1.23 13.75
C HIS A 48 -5.94 0.28 13.59
N ILE A 49 -6.57 0.91 12.60
CA ILE A 49 -6.50 2.36 12.38
C ILE A 49 -7.74 3.05 12.96
N GLY A 50 -8.91 2.42 12.83
CA GLY A 50 -10.18 2.95 13.35
C GLY A 50 -10.79 4.08 12.51
N GLU A 51 -10.08 4.54 11.48
CA GLU A 51 -10.52 5.56 10.52
C GLU A 51 -10.13 5.11 9.10
N SER A 52 -10.81 5.66 8.09
CA SER A 52 -10.47 5.43 6.68
C SER A 52 -9.06 5.95 6.36
N LEU A 53 -8.40 5.30 5.40
CA LEU A 53 -7.11 5.77 4.91
C LEU A 53 -7.25 7.17 4.29
N ARG A 54 -6.30 8.06 4.62
CA ARG A 54 -6.29 9.42 4.10
C ARG A 54 -5.59 9.46 2.74
N GLY A 55 -6.36 9.75 1.69
CA GLY A 55 -5.84 10.11 0.37
C GLY A 55 -5.30 11.55 0.32
N PRO A 56 -4.77 11.99 -0.84
CA PRO A 56 -4.66 11.23 -2.09
C PRO A 56 -3.51 10.21 -2.07
N PHE A 57 -3.70 9.06 -2.72
CA PHE A 57 -2.67 8.02 -2.84
C PHE A 57 -1.80 8.24 -4.07
N ASN A 58 -0.49 8.01 -3.93
CA ASN A 58 0.43 8.01 -5.07
C ASN A 58 0.29 6.71 -5.88
N ILE A 59 -0.57 6.73 -6.90
CA ILE A 59 -0.90 5.56 -7.72
C ILE A 59 0.32 5.01 -8.46
N GLU A 60 1.21 5.87 -8.97
CA GLU A 60 2.41 5.42 -9.67
C GLU A 60 3.36 4.68 -8.72
N ALA A 61 3.53 5.16 -7.48
CA ALA A 61 4.29 4.44 -6.46
C ALA A 61 3.65 3.08 -6.10
N ARG A 62 2.31 3.01 -6.06
CA ARG A 62 1.59 1.75 -5.78
C ARG A 62 1.75 0.73 -6.91
N LYS A 63 1.73 1.17 -8.18
CA LYS A 63 2.06 0.32 -9.34
C LYS A 63 3.48 -0.25 -9.24
N LEU A 64 4.45 0.59 -8.88
CA LEU A 64 5.84 0.15 -8.66
C LEU A 64 5.97 -0.83 -7.47
N ALA A 65 5.01 -0.80 -6.55
CA ALA A 65 4.91 -1.72 -5.42
C ALA A 65 4.02 -2.95 -5.69
N ASP A 66 3.79 -3.28 -6.96
CA ASP A 66 3.03 -4.45 -7.43
C ASP A 66 1.57 -4.50 -6.94
N PHE A 67 0.92 -3.35 -6.77
CA PHE A 67 -0.52 -3.31 -6.56
C PHE A 67 -1.25 -3.76 -7.83
N SER A 68 -2.20 -4.66 -7.68
CA SER A 68 -3.11 -5.08 -8.74
C SER A 68 -4.11 -3.98 -9.10
N GLU A 69 -4.71 -4.07 -10.28
CA GLU A 69 -5.73 -3.12 -10.74
C GLU A 69 -6.91 -3.02 -9.76
N ASN A 70 -7.32 -4.14 -9.16
CA ASN A 70 -8.40 -4.16 -8.18
C ASN A 70 -8.04 -3.38 -6.91
N GLU A 71 -6.78 -3.47 -6.45
CA GLU A 71 -6.31 -2.71 -5.28
C GLU A 71 -6.18 -1.22 -5.59
N LEU A 72 -5.73 -0.86 -6.80
CA LEU A 72 -5.67 0.54 -7.22
C LEU A 72 -7.07 1.14 -7.29
N ASN A 73 -8.04 0.42 -7.86
CA ASN A 73 -9.44 0.84 -7.92
C ASN A 73 -10.05 0.97 -6.52
N TYR A 74 -9.74 0.04 -5.61
CA TYR A 74 -10.14 0.13 -4.20
C TYR A 74 -9.62 1.42 -3.57
N LEU A 75 -8.31 1.72 -3.70
CA LEU A 75 -7.72 2.92 -3.12
C LEU A 75 -8.28 4.22 -3.72
N GLN A 76 -8.66 4.23 -5.00
CA GLN A 76 -9.26 5.41 -5.65
C GLN A 76 -10.72 5.63 -5.26
N ALA A 77 -11.40 4.61 -4.75
CA ALA A 77 -12.79 4.68 -4.30
C ALA A 77 -12.94 5.08 -2.83
N LEU A 78 -11.83 5.11 -2.06
CA LEU A 78 -11.76 5.60 -0.67
C LEU A 78 -11.78 7.13 -0.61
#